data_AF-A0A150G264-F1
#
_entry.id   AF-A0A150G264-F1
#
_cell.length_a   1.000
_cell.length_b   1.000
_cell.length_c   1.000
_cell.angle_alpha   90.00
_cell.angle_beta   90.00
_cell.angle_gamma   90.00
#
_symmetry.space_group_name_H-M   'P 1'
#
loop_
_entity.id
_entity.type
_entity.pdbx_description
1 polymer ?
#
loop_
_entity_poly.entity_id
_entity_poly.type
_entity_poly.pdbx_seq_one_letter_code
_entity_poly.pdbx_strand_id
1 'polypeptide(L)'
;MLVNYNRYLFSRVATLIQLSASGVSFAAPLYDNLPGFGAEPQNPFYQAVQQVREQQGATLDDLFDENLMTEDLRKFVDSVLDGKLKPEEYQAERLKMNFRRDLDGRVSVRSRQGTWYSVRPDMQVPGFLLLRDPAGAVFFLPPDAEGDDLAQLDLSDDVVVAELFYSTAWQDVMAPLAVRNQDGSTAQLQLSERDFRGVVSLVAGAEEEEEEEPEAEVAPAQ
;
A
#
# COMPACT_ATOMS: atom_id res chain seq x y z
N MET A 1 -32.58 26.02 13.34
CA MET A 1 -31.72 25.01 13.99
C MET A 1 -30.52 24.84 13.07
N LEU A 2 -29.41 25.54 13.36
CA LEU A 2 -28.20 25.57 12.52
C LEU A 2 -27.26 24.49 13.05
N VAL A 3 -27.08 23.42 12.27
CA VAL A 3 -26.13 22.35 12.60
C VAL A 3 -24.76 22.79 12.10
N ASN A 4 -23.86 23.08 13.04
CA ASN A 4 -22.44 23.33 12.80
C ASN A 4 -21.77 22.02 12.37
N TYR A 5 -21.31 21.95 11.12
CA TYR A 5 -20.38 20.91 10.69
C TYR A 5 -18.96 21.31 11.10
N ASN A 6 -18.42 20.66 12.13
CA ASN A 6 -16.99 20.68 12.42
C ASN A 6 -16.25 19.98 11.27
N ARG A 7 -15.60 20.77 10.40
CA ARG A 7 -14.58 20.27 9.48
C ARG A 7 -13.34 19.93 10.30
N TYR A 8 -13.12 18.66 10.58
CA TYR A 8 -11.80 18.17 10.94
C TYR A 8 -10.89 18.32 9.71
N LEU A 9 -9.97 19.29 9.80
CA LEU A 9 -8.86 19.43 8.87
C LEU A 9 -7.87 18.30 9.17
N PHE A 10 -8.02 17.16 8.49
CA PHE A 10 -6.97 16.15 8.44
C PHE A 10 -5.75 16.76 7.72
N SER A 11 -4.68 16.97 8.49
CA SER A 11 -3.36 17.34 7.95
C SER A 11 -2.85 16.18 7.12
N ARG A 12 -2.69 16.36 5.80
CA ARG A 12 -2.13 15.33 4.92
C ARG A 12 -0.61 15.32 5.10
N VAL A 13 -0.11 14.33 5.83
CA VAL A 13 1.33 14.07 5.97
C VAL A 13 1.80 13.39 4.68
N ALA A 14 2.79 13.97 4.01
CA ALA A 14 3.45 13.34 2.87
C ALA A 14 4.61 12.49 3.39
N THR A 15 4.57 11.18 3.19
CA THR A 15 5.64 10.24 3.57
C THR A 15 6.78 10.32 2.56
N LEU A 16 7.97 10.70 3.01
CA LEU A 16 9.17 10.81 2.19
C LEU A 16 9.89 9.46 2.15
N ILE A 17 10.04 8.86 0.96
CA ILE A 17 10.87 7.67 0.76
C ILE A 17 12.00 8.03 -0.20
N GLN A 18 13.23 7.72 0.20
CA GLN A 18 14.42 7.92 -0.61
C GLN A 18 14.65 6.69 -1.48
N LEU A 19 14.47 6.81 -2.79
CA LEU A 19 14.80 5.76 -3.77
C LEU A 19 15.91 6.31 -4.67
N SER A 20 17.10 5.71 -4.63
CA SER A 20 18.22 6.07 -5.48
C SER A 20 17.97 5.56 -6.89
N ALA A 21 17.48 6.45 -7.77
CA ALA A 21 17.28 6.14 -9.18
C ALA A 21 18.62 6.13 -9.92
N SER A 22 19.28 4.97 -9.98
CA SER A 22 20.24 4.67 -11.05
C SER A 22 19.45 4.33 -12.32
N GLY A 23 19.89 4.87 -13.47
CA GLY A 23 19.09 5.00 -14.68
C GLY A 23 18.38 3.70 -15.11
N VAL A 24 17.10 3.84 -15.46
CA VAL A 24 16.24 2.74 -15.94
C VAL A 24 16.77 2.19 -17.26
N SER A 25 17.69 1.24 -17.18
CA SER A 25 17.93 0.23 -18.19
C SER A 25 17.37 -1.08 -17.63
N PHE A 26 16.24 -1.53 -18.18
CA PHE A 26 15.71 -2.87 -17.92
C PHE A 26 16.64 -3.90 -18.56
N ALA A 27 17.68 -4.27 -17.84
CA ALA A 27 18.34 -5.56 -17.96
C ALA A 27 18.16 -6.23 -16.59
N ALA A 28 17.61 -7.43 -16.57
CA ALA A 28 17.77 -8.28 -15.40
C ALA A 28 19.26 -8.64 -15.27
N PRO A 29 19.85 -8.55 -14.07
CA PRO A 29 20.86 -9.53 -13.72
C PRO A 29 20.65 -10.07 -12.30
N LEU A 30 20.72 -11.41 -12.22
CA LEU A 30 21.44 -12.12 -11.17
C LEU A 30 21.06 -11.79 -9.72
N TYR A 31 19.89 -12.30 -9.31
CA TYR A 31 19.63 -12.66 -7.92
C TYR A 31 20.47 -13.89 -7.56
N ASP A 32 21.65 -13.72 -6.97
CA ASP A 32 22.30 -14.88 -6.33
C ASP A 32 23.29 -14.60 -5.19
N ASN A 33 23.54 -13.36 -4.73
CA ASN A 33 24.46 -13.17 -3.59
C ASN A 33 24.20 -11.90 -2.77
N LEU A 34 23.08 -11.82 -2.04
CA LEU A 34 22.96 -10.88 -0.93
C LEU A 34 22.36 -11.57 0.31
N PRO A 35 23.07 -11.57 1.46
CA PRO A 35 22.50 -11.97 2.74
C PRO A 35 21.58 -10.86 3.28
N GLY A 36 20.45 -11.23 3.89
CA GLY A 36 19.55 -10.29 4.59
C GLY A 36 18.20 -10.06 3.92
N PHE A 37 17.42 -11.14 3.74
CA PHE A 37 16.01 -11.04 3.37
C PHE A 37 15.15 -10.91 4.63
N GLY A 38 14.50 -9.77 4.81
CA GLY A 38 13.30 -9.66 5.66
C GLY A 38 13.35 -8.56 6.69
N ALA A 39 12.37 -7.65 6.61
CA ALA A 39 11.77 -6.94 7.74
C ALA A 39 12.71 -6.36 8.81
N GLU A 40 13.92 -5.93 8.46
CA GLU A 40 14.80 -5.34 9.46
C GLU A 40 14.22 -3.97 9.90
N PRO A 41 14.00 -3.75 11.21
CA PRO A 41 13.43 -2.50 11.75
C PRO A 41 14.25 -1.24 11.41
N GLN A 42 15.45 -1.42 10.88
CA GLN A 42 16.39 -0.38 10.51
C GLN A 42 16.11 0.19 9.12
N ASN A 43 15.25 -0.46 8.31
CA ASN A 43 14.91 0.04 6.99
C ASN A 43 14.27 1.46 7.07
N PRO A 44 14.84 2.48 6.41
CA PRO A 44 14.38 3.87 6.48
C PRO A 44 12.95 4.04 5.96
N PHE A 45 12.50 3.19 5.03
CA PHE A 45 11.10 3.15 4.61
C PHE A 45 10.20 2.69 5.76
N TYR A 46 10.59 1.61 6.44
CA TYR A 46 9.79 1.06 7.54
C TYR A 46 9.66 2.10 8.65
N GLN A 47 10.73 2.83 8.97
CA GLN A 47 10.70 3.93 9.93
C GLN A 47 9.79 5.09 9.47
N ALA A 48 9.84 5.48 8.20
CA ALA A 48 8.97 6.54 7.66
C ALA A 48 7.48 6.14 7.68
N VAL A 49 7.17 4.87 7.40
CA VAL A 49 5.82 4.32 7.52
C VAL A 49 5.37 4.29 8.98
N GLN A 50 6.23 3.82 9.89
CA GLN A 50 5.93 3.83 11.34
C GLN A 50 5.72 5.25 11.86
N GLN A 51 6.48 6.23 11.39
CA GLN A 51 6.30 7.62 11.78
C GLN A 51 4.96 8.20 11.30
N VAL A 52 4.51 7.85 10.08
CA VAL A 52 3.18 8.25 9.59
C VAL A 52 2.08 7.53 10.37
N ARG A 53 2.30 6.27 10.74
CA ARG A 53 1.41 5.48 11.58
C ARG A 53 1.25 6.09 12.96
N GLU A 54 2.33 6.48 13.63
CA GLU A 54 2.30 7.14 14.94
C GLU A 54 1.57 8.49 14.90
N GLN A 55 1.59 9.18 13.76
CA GLN A 55 0.87 10.44 13.56
C GLN A 55 -0.61 10.23 13.20
N GLN A 56 -0.97 9.08 12.63
CA GLN A 56 -2.34 8.69 12.33
C GLN A 56 -2.95 7.99 13.54
N GLY A 57 -3.70 8.74 14.36
CA GLY A 57 -4.28 8.22 15.61
C GLY A 57 -5.44 7.22 15.47
N ALA A 58 -5.74 6.72 14.27
CA ALA A 58 -6.74 5.67 14.03
C ALA A 58 -6.07 4.51 13.29
N THR A 59 -6.21 3.30 13.79
CA THR A 59 -5.65 2.09 13.16
C THR A 59 -6.56 1.60 12.04
N LEU A 60 -6.05 0.69 11.19
CA LEU A 60 -6.90 0.01 10.22
C LEU A 60 -7.99 -0.77 10.94
N ASP A 61 -7.63 -1.48 12.01
CA ASP A 61 -8.55 -2.26 12.83
C ASP A 61 -9.69 -1.40 13.42
N ASP A 62 -9.40 -0.22 13.96
CA ASP A 62 -10.43 0.71 14.47
C ASP A 62 -11.46 1.07 13.39
N LEU A 63 -11.03 1.22 12.14
CA LEU A 63 -11.89 1.56 11.01
C LEU A 63 -12.68 0.36 10.46
N PHE A 64 -12.13 -0.85 10.62
CA PHE A 64 -12.76 -2.08 10.17
C PHE A 64 -13.78 -2.58 11.18
N ASP A 65 -13.47 -2.60 12.47
CA ASP A 65 -14.35 -3.13 13.52
C ASP A 65 -15.69 -2.38 13.63
N GLU A 66 -15.72 -1.07 13.39
CA GLU A 66 -16.96 -0.27 13.48
C GLU A 66 -17.89 -0.41 12.26
N ASN A 67 -17.41 -0.92 11.12
CA ASN A 67 -18.17 -1.01 9.86
C ASN A 67 -18.42 -2.44 9.35
N LEU A 68 -17.86 -3.45 10.02
CA LEU A 68 -18.03 -4.84 9.64
C LEU A 68 -19.49 -5.28 9.86
N MET A 69 -20.10 -5.74 8.77
CA MET A 69 -21.43 -6.37 8.68
C MET A 69 -22.64 -5.48 8.37
N THR A 70 -22.51 -4.55 7.42
CA THR A 70 -23.70 -4.07 6.70
C THR A 70 -24.46 -5.25 6.09
N GLU A 71 -25.78 -5.11 5.93
CA GLU A 71 -26.63 -6.19 5.39
C GLU A 71 -26.18 -6.63 3.98
N ASP A 72 -25.73 -5.69 3.15
CA ASP A 72 -25.27 -5.97 1.80
C ASP A 72 -23.94 -6.72 1.78
N LEU A 73 -22.97 -6.33 2.62
CA LEU A 73 -21.71 -7.08 2.77
C LEU A 73 -21.97 -8.50 3.27
N ARG A 74 -22.83 -8.67 4.29
CA ARG A 74 -23.18 -10.01 4.81
C ARG A 74 -23.80 -10.89 3.72
N LYS A 75 -24.76 -10.37 2.96
CA LYS A 75 -25.39 -11.11 1.85
C LYS A 75 -24.36 -11.51 0.79
N PHE A 76 -23.42 -10.62 0.48
CA PHE A 76 -22.35 -10.92 -0.45
C PHE A 76 -21.47 -12.07 0.05
N VAL A 77 -20.97 -11.96 1.28
CA VAL A 77 -20.13 -12.99 1.93
C VAL A 77 -20.85 -14.34 1.97
N ASP A 78 -22.10 -14.38 2.44
CA ASP A 78 -22.91 -15.61 2.47
C ASP A 78 -23.06 -16.22 1.07
N SER A 79 -23.26 -15.39 0.04
CA SER A 79 -23.44 -15.86 -1.34
C SER A 79 -22.17 -16.43 -1.93
N VAL A 80 -21.01 -15.87 -1.59
CA VAL A 80 -19.68 -16.38 -2.01
C VAL A 80 -19.36 -17.68 -1.27
N LEU A 81 -19.49 -17.70 0.06
CA LEU A 81 -19.15 -18.87 0.89
C LEU A 81 -20.05 -20.08 0.63
N ASP A 82 -21.35 -19.85 0.41
CA ASP A 82 -22.30 -20.92 0.09
C ASP A 82 -22.22 -21.37 -1.38
N GLY A 83 -21.37 -20.75 -2.20
CA GLY A 83 -21.25 -21.06 -3.64
C GLY A 83 -22.54 -20.79 -4.42
N LYS A 84 -23.35 -19.83 -3.97
CA LYS A 84 -24.65 -19.50 -4.57
C LYS A 84 -24.53 -18.67 -5.83
N LEU A 85 -23.39 -18.00 -6.03
CA LEU A 85 -23.15 -17.15 -7.19
C LEU A 85 -22.69 -17.97 -8.39
N LYS A 86 -23.33 -17.72 -9.54
CA LYS A 86 -22.83 -18.23 -10.83
C LYS A 86 -21.68 -17.37 -11.34
N PRO A 87 -20.77 -17.90 -12.18
CA PRO A 87 -19.65 -17.15 -12.74
C PRO A 87 -20.04 -15.80 -13.36
N GLU A 88 -21.17 -15.75 -14.06
CA GLU A 88 -21.71 -14.53 -14.68
C GLU A 88 -22.24 -13.48 -13.69
N GLU A 89 -22.58 -13.87 -12.46
CA GLU A 89 -23.15 -13.00 -11.43
C GLU A 89 -22.07 -12.32 -10.58
N TYR A 90 -20.90 -12.94 -10.44
CA TYR A 90 -19.79 -12.42 -9.61
C TYR A 90 -19.46 -10.98 -9.93
N GLN A 91 -19.32 -10.63 -11.21
CA GLN A 91 -18.94 -9.27 -11.58
C GLN A 91 -19.98 -8.23 -11.15
N ALA A 92 -21.28 -8.56 -11.24
CA ALA A 92 -22.34 -7.65 -10.82
C ALA A 92 -22.33 -7.44 -9.31
N GLU A 93 -22.11 -8.50 -8.53
CA GLU A 93 -22.01 -8.42 -7.08
C GLU A 93 -20.76 -7.66 -6.61
N ARG A 94 -19.59 -7.92 -7.20
CA ARG A 94 -18.34 -7.19 -6.92
C ARG A 94 -18.51 -5.69 -7.09
N LEU A 95 -19.20 -5.26 -8.16
CA LEU A 95 -19.45 -3.84 -8.43
C LEU A 95 -20.32 -3.18 -7.35
N LYS A 96 -21.26 -3.91 -6.74
CA LYS A 96 -22.03 -3.41 -5.58
C LYS A 96 -21.13 -3.25 -4.35
N MET A 97 -20.11 -4.08 -4.24
CA MET A 97 -19.11 -4.04 -3.17
C MET A 97 -17.97 -3.05 -3.41
N ASN A 98 -18.08 -2.15 -4.40
CA ASN A 98 -17.06 -1.17 -4.77
C ASN A 98 -15.73 -1.77 -5.26
N PHE A 99 -15.73 -2.98 -5.82
CA PHE A 99 -14.54 -3.51 -6.48
C PHE A 99 -14.87 -4.24 -7.79
N ARG A 100 -13.83 -4.58 -8.55
CA ARG A 100 -13.93 -5.41 -9.75
C ARG A 100 -12.64 -6.19 -9.94
N ARG A 101 -12.73 -7.26 -10.72
CA ARG A 101 -11.55 -7.96 -11.25
C ARG A 101 -11.40 -7.71 -12.74
N ASP A 102 -10.17 -7.48 -13.16
CA ASP A 102 -9.81 -7.45 -14.57
C ASP A 102 -9.66 -8.88 -15.11
N LEU A 103 -9.53 -9.04 -16.43
CA LEU A 103 -9.41 -10.35 -17.08
C LEU A 103 -8.17 -11.14 -16.63
N ASP A 104 -7.15 -10.45 -16.14
CA ASP A 104 -5.93 -11.04 -15.58
C ASP A 104 -6.02 -11.30 -14.06
N GLY A 105 -7.22 -11.18 -13.47
CA GLY A 105 -7.50 -11.45 -12.07
C GLY A 105 -7.14 -10.32 -11.11
N ARG A 106 -6.56 -9.21 -11.61
CA ARG A 106 -6.18 -8.05 -10.80
C ARG A 106 -7.39 -7.34 -10.23
N VAL A 107 -7.23 -6.82 -9.02
CA VAL A 107 -8.28 -6.12 -8.30
C VAL A 107 -8.20 -4.63 -8.60
N SER A 108 -9.35 -4.02 -8.90
CA SER A 108 -9.52 -2.57 -8.86
C SER A 108 -10.63 -2.22 -7.88
N VAL A 109 -10.43 -1.19 -7.07
CA VAL A 109 -11.38 -0.72 -6.06
C VAL A 109 -11.88 0.67 -6.42
N ARG A 110 -13.11 0.99 -6.03
CA ARG A 110 -13.77 2.24 -6.36
C ARG A 110 -13.71 3.20 -5.18
N SER A 111 -13.26 4.43 -5.44
CA SER A 111 -13.24 5.49 -4.45
C SER A 111 -14.64 6.05 -4.17
N ARG A 112 -14.76 6.89 -3.14
CA ARG A 112 -16.03 7.59 -2.82
C ARG A 112 -16.50 8.49 -3.96
N GLN A 113 -15.55 9.01 -4.76
CA GLN A 113 -15.82 9.85 -5.93
C GLN A 113 -16.05 9.02 -7.21
N GLY A 114 -16.01 7.68 -7.11
CA GLY A 114 -16.24 6.78 -8.22
C GLY A 114 -15.00 6.47 -9.06
N THR A 115 -13.82 6.95 -8.67
CA THR A 115 -12.53 6.69 -9.35
C THR A 115 -12.06 5.26 -9.08
N TRP A 116 -11.55 4.57 -10.11
CA TRP A 116 -11.02 3.22 -9.96
C TRP A 116 -9.52 3.24 -9.69
N TYR A 117 -9.11 2.58 -8.62
CA TYR A 117 -7.72 2.39 -8.22
C TYR A 117 -7.33 0.93 -8.45
N SER A 118 -6.22 0.68 -9.14
CA SER A 118 -5.64 -0.66 -9.21
C SER A 118 -4.95 -0.98 -7.88
N VAL A 119 -5.21 -2.17 -7.33
CA VAL A 119 -4.68 -2.59 -6.02
C VAL A 119 -3.81 -3.82 -6.18
N ARG A 120 -2.72 -3.88 -5.41
CA ARG A 120 -1.89 -5.08 -5.28
C ARG A 120 -1.18 -5.11 -3.92
N PRO A 121 -0.83 -6.31 -3.42
CA PRO A 121 0.12 -6.41 -2.33
C PRO A 121 1.52 -5.99 -2.80
N ASP A 122 2.29 -5.43 -1.88
CA ASP A 122 3.75 -5.37 -2.01
C ASP A 122 4.32 -6.78 -1.79
N MET A 123 5.27 -7.19 -2.64
CA MET A 123 5.80 -8.56 -2.54
C MET A 123 6.92 -8.69 -1.49
N GLN A 124 7.44 -7.59 -0.94
CA GLN A 124 8.54 -7.61 0.02
C GLN A 124 8.11 -7.25 1.43
N VAL A 125 7.10 -6.37 1.58
CA VAL A 125 6.57 -6.00 2.89
C VAL A 125 5.17 -6.59 3.09
N PRO A 126 5.05 -7.63 3.94
CA PRO A 126 3.76 -8.20 4.31
C PRO A 126 2.78 -7.14 4.82
N GLY A 127 1.51 -7.31 4.48
CA GLY A 127 0.44 -6.38 4.85
C GLY A 127 0.44 -5.04 4.10
N PHE A 128 1.47 -4.73 3.32
CA PHE A 128 1.55 -3.48 2.59
C PHE A 128 0.73 -3.58 1.29
N LEU A 129 -0.21 -2.65 1.11
CA LEU A 129 -1.00 -2.57 -0.12
C LEU A 129 -0.62 -1.31 -0.90
N LEU A 130 -0.39 -1.49 -2.20
CA LEU A 130 -0.14 -0.41 -3.13
C LEU A 130 -1.41 -0.15 -3.95
N LEU A 131 -1.71 1.13 -4.14
CA LEU A 131 -2.84 1.59 -4.94
C LEU A 131 -2.35 2.57 -6.00
N ARG A 132 -2.87 2.45 -7.22
CA ARG A 132 -2.56 3.36 -8.33
C ARG A 132 -3.84 3.93 -8.91
N ASP A 133 -3.92 5.24 -9.00
CA ASP A 133 -5.05 5.91 -9.66
C ASP A 133 -4.93 5.88 -11.20
N PRO A 134 -5.96 6.34 -11.95
CA PRO A 134 -5.88 6.38 -13.41
C PRO A 134 -4.83 7.36 -13.96
N ALA A 135 -4.50 8.40 -13.21
CA ALA A 135 -3.48 9.39 -13.59
C ALA A 135 -2.05 8.85 -13.43
N GLY A 136 -1.87 7.78 -12.65
CA GLY A 136 -0.59 7.13 -12.37
C GLY A 136 -0.05 7.39 -10.98
N ALA A 137 -0.74 8.18 -10.15
CA ALA A 137 -0.30 8.50 -8.82
C ALA A 137 -0.40 7.26 -7.93
N VAL A 138 0.69 6.95 -7.22
CA VAL A 138 0.78 5.79 -6.34
C VAL A 138 0.54 6.21 -4.89
N PHE A 139 -0.23 5.38 -4.20
CA PHE A 139 -0.59 5.49 -2.80
C PHE A 139 -0.29 4.15 -2.13
N PHE A 140 -0.25 4.16 -0.81
CA PHE A 140 -0.18 2.94 -0.01
C PHE A 140 -1.17 2.96 1.15
N LEU A 141 -1.53 1.77 1.60
CA LEU A 141 -2.18 1.56 2.90
C LEU A 141 -1.12 1.01 3.85
N PRO A 142 -0.89 1.66 5.00
CA PRO A 142 0.06 1.16 6.00
C PRO A 142 -0.45 -0.17 6.57
N PRO A 143 0.43 -1.06 7.04
CA PRO A 143 0.00 -2.26 7.73
C PRO A 143 -0.62 -1.91 9.10
N ASP A 144 -1.41 -2.81 9.65
CA ASP A 144 -2.07 -2.61 10.93
C ASP A 144 -1.07 -2.46 12.09
N ALA A 145 -1.51 -1.75 13.12
CA ALA A 145 -0.68 -1.31 14.21
C ALA A 145 -0.28 -2.44 15.17
N GLU A 146 -1.16 -3.41 15.39
CA GLU A 146 -0.98 -4.35 16.49
C GLU A 146 0.01 -5.47 16.18
N GLY A 147 0.58 -5.48 14.97
CA GLY A 147 1.71 -6.36 14.66
C GLY A 147 1.34 -7.84 14.64
N ASP A 148 0.04 -8.16 14.62
CA ASP A 148 -0.42 -9.40 14.03
C ASP A 148 -0.14 -9.29 12.55
N ASP A 149 1.11 -9.60 12.15
CA ASP A 149 1.63 -9.72 10.79
C ASP A 149 0.46 -9.80 9.83
N LEU A 150 0.05 -8.66 9.24
CA LEU A 150 -1.18 -8.59 8.45
C LEU A 150 -1.08 -9.72 7.43
N ALA A 151 -1.80 -10.79 7.74
CA ALA A 151 -1.53 -12.09 7.15
C ALA A 151 -1.64 -11.88 5.66
N GLN A 152 -0.57 -12.21 4.94
CA GLN A 152 -0.37 -11.95 3.52
C GLN A 152 -1.73 -11.82 2.80
N LEU A 153 -2.18 -10.57 2.60
CA LEU A 153 -3.57 -10.31 2.25
C LEU A 153 -3.88 -10.98 0.92
N ASP A 154 -4.72 -12.02 0.96
CA ASP A 154 -5.05 -12.77 -0.23
C ASP A 154 -6.09 -12.02 -1.06
N LEU A 155 -5.61 -11.12 -1.92
CA LEU A 155 -6.47 -10.41 -2.86
C LEU A 155 -7.08 -11.35 -3.93
N SER A 156 -6.79 -12.65 -3.94
CA SER A 156 -7.50 -13.63 -4.77
C SER A 156 -8.86 -14.02 -4.19
N ASP A 157 -9.08 -13.78 -2.89
CA ASP A 157 -10.37 -13.98 -2.22
C ASP A 157 -11.23 -12.72 -2.34
N ASP A 158 -12.43 -12.88 -2.88
CA ASP A 158 -13.41 -11.80 -3.01
C ASP A 158 -13.98 -11.35 -1.65
N VAL A 159 -14.05 -12.23 -0.66
CA VAL A 159 -14.51 -11.91 0.69
C VAL A 159 -13.52 -10.94 1.34
N VAL A 160 -12.23 -11.27 1.31
CA VAL A 160 -11.15 -10.42 1.83
C VAL A 160 -11.17 -9.05 1.17
N VAL A 161 -11.28 -9.00 -0.17
CA VAL A 161 -11.34 -7.72 -0.89
C VAL A 161 -12.59 -6.91 -0.51
N ALA A 162 -13.75 -7.55 -0.38
CA ALA A 162 -14.98 -6.87 0.00
C ALA A 162 -14.87 -6.31 1.43
N GLU A 163 -14.40 -7.09 2.39
CA GLU A 163 -14.23 -6.67 3.79
C GLU A 163 -13.29 -5.46 3.89
N LEU A 164 -12.18 -5.47 3.15
CA LEU A 164 -11.19 -4.38 3.15
C LEU A 164 -11.69 -3.09 2.48
N PHE A 165 -12.44 -3.19 1.39
CA PHE A 165 -12.67 -2.04 0.50
C PHE A 165 -14.12 -1.55 0.45
N TYR A 166 -15.08 -2.34 0.93
CA TYR A 166 -16.52 -2.04 0.83
C TYR A 166 -16.88 -0.68 1.44
N SER A 167 -16.43 -0.43 2.69
CA SER A 167 -16.79 0.76 3.47
C SER A 167 -16.21 2.05 2.92
N THR A 168 -15.26 1.96 1.98
CA THR A 168 -14.44 3.07 1.48
C THR A 168 -13.58 3.78 2.55
N ALA A 169 -13.55 3.28 3.80
CA ALA A 169 -12.78 3.85 4.91
C ALA A 169 -11.26 3.83 4.67
N TRP A 170 -10.78 2.89 3.85
CA TRP A 170 -9.39 2.84 3.37
C TRP A 170 -8.88 4.18 2.79
N GLN A 171 -9.76 5.03 2.24
CA GLN A 171 -9.37 6.36 1.73
C GLN A 171 -8.97 7.35 2.82
N ASP A 172 -9.36 7.11 4.07
CA ASP A 172 -9.03 8.00 5.19
C ASP A 172 -7.61 7.73 5.72
N VAL A 173 -7.09 6.53 5.48
CA VAL A 173 -5.74 6.08 5.90
C VAL A 173 -4.76 5.92 4.74
N MET A 174 -5.22 5.98 3.49
CA MET A 174 -4.30 5.96 2.35
C MET A 174 -3.36 7.18 2.37
N ALA A 175 -2.09 6.94 2.11
CA ALA A 175 -1.06 7.97 2.03
C ALA A 175 -0.42 7.99 0.63
N PRO A 176 -0.09 9.17 0.08
CA PRO A 176 0.65 9.25 -1.17
C PRO A 176 2.05 8.68 -0.98
N LEU A 177 2.50 7.83 -1.90
CA LEU A 177 3.85 7.32 -1.89
C LEU A 177 4.78 8.36 -2.53
N ALA A 178 5.63 9.02 -1.74
CA ALA A 178 6.53 10.05 -2.25
C ALA A 178 7.95 9.53 -2.44
N VAL A 179 8.61 10.02 -3.49
CA VAL A 179 9.99 9.70 -3.86
C VAL A 179 10.83 10.95 -3.78
N ARG A 180 12.05 10.81 -3.26
CA ARG A 180 13.07 11.85 -3.31
C ARG A 180 13.78 11.84 -4.66
N ASN A 181 13.77 12.97 -5.34
CA ASN A 181 14.52 13.20 -6.57
C ASN A 181 16.00 13.48 -6.28
N GLN A 182 16.85 13.40 -7.31
CA GLN A 182 18.29 13.65 -7.20
C GLN A 182 18.64 15.08 -6.74
N ASP A 183 17.76 16.05 -6.98
CA ASP A 183 17.90 17.44 -6.51
C ASP A 183 17.49 17.62 -5.04
N GLY A 184 17.16 16.52 -4.35
CA GLY A 184 16.68 16.50 -2.98
C GLY A 184 15.21 16.87 -2.82
N SER A 185 14.50 17.25 -3.89
CA SER A 185 13.07 17.53 -3.86
C SER A 185 12.25 16.25 -3.67
N THR A 186 11.00 16.40 -3.24
CA THR A 186 10.08 15.28 -3.04
C THR A 186 8.93 15.40 -4.02
N ALA A 187 8.62 14.31 -4.72
CA ALA A 187 7.47 14.22 -5.61
C ALA A 187 6.69 12.93 -5.35
N GLN A 188 5.37 12.95 -5.54
CA GLN A 188 4.60 11.72 -5.48
C GLN A 188 5.03 10.78 -6.61
N LEU A 189 5.21 9.50 -6.31
CA LEU A 189 5.52 8.48 -7.30
C LEU A 189 4.43 8.43 -8.37
N GLN A 190 4.85 8.48 -9.63
CA GLN A 190 4.00 8.32 -10.80
C GLN A 190 4.45 7.08 -11.56
N LEU A 191 3.53 6.13 -11.77
CA LEU A 191 3.80 4.93 -12.56
C LEU A 191 2.76 4.79 -13.67
N SER A 192 3.21 4.33 -14.84
CA SER A 192 2.28 3.81 -15.84
C SER A 192 1.63 2.53 -15.30
N GLU A 193 0.49 2.15 -15.88
CA GLU A 193 -0.17 0.90 -15.50
C GLU A 193 0.75 -0.31 -15.73
N ARG A 194 1.51 -0.31 -16.84
CA ARG A 194 2.47 -1.35 -17.16
C ARG A 194 3.57 -1.45 -16.10
N ASP A 195 4.12 -0.31 -15.68
CA ASP A 195 5.20 -0.29 -14.69
C ASP A 195 4.68 -0.72 -13.33
N PHE A 196 3.52 -0.21 -12.91
CA PHE A 196 2.87 -0.63 -11.65
C PHE A 196 2.57 -2.13 -11.59
N ARG A 197 2.27 -2.75 -12.74
CA ARG A 197 2.09 -4.21 -12.85
C ARG A 197 3.41 -4.98 -12.75
N GLY A 198 4.52 -4.39 -13.17
CA GLY A 198 5.84 -5.04 -13.28
C GLY A 198 6.75 -4.86 -12.07
N VAL A 199 6.52 -3.84 -11.23
CA VAL A 199 7.33 -3.63 -10.02
C VAL A 199 7.15 -4.82 -9.06
N VAL A 200 8.24 -5.41 -8.57
CA VAL A 200 8.18 -6.49 -7.57
C VAL A 200 7.88 -5.90 -6.19
N SER A 201 8.60 -4.84 -5.82
CA SER A 201 8.34 -4.02 -4.65
C SER A 201 8.84 -2.60 -4.89
N LEU A 202 8.14 -1.63 -4.30
CA LEU A 202 8.56 -0.22 -4.29
C LEU A 202 9.33 0.15 -3.02
N VAL A 203 9.46 -0.79 -2.08
CA VAL A 203 9.78 -0.50 -0.69
C VAL A 203 11.24 -0.76 -0.35
N ALA A 204 11.85 -1.85 -0.83
CA ALA A 204 13.25 -2.15 -0.48
C ALA A 204 14.30 -1.51 -1.42
N GLY A 205 13.93 -0.64 -2.35
CA GLY A 205 14.89 0.09 -3.19
C GLY A 205 15.60 1.25 -2.49
N ALA A 206 15.32 1.47 -1.21
CA ALA A 206 16.05 2.38 -0.35
C ALA A 206 17.25 1.65 0.25
N GLU A 207 18.25 1.30 -0.58
CA GLU A 207 19.53 0.78 -0.06
C GLU A 207 20.12 1.83 0.89
N GLU A 208 20.49 1.37 2.09
CA GLU A 208 21.29 2.10 3.06
C GLU A 208 22.55 2.62 2.36
N GLU A 209 22.79 3.94 2.41
CA GLU A 209 24.12 4.45 2.10
C GLU A 209 25.08 3.76 3.07
N GLU A 210 25.96 2.89 2.55
CA GLU A 210 27.09 2.36 3.30
C GLU A 210 27.77 3.56 3.99
N GLU A 211 27.65 3.64 5.31
CA GLU A 211 28.41 4.61 6.09
C GLU A 211 29.88 4.35 5.77
N GLU A 212 30.50 5.24 4.98
CA GLU A 212 31.95 5.25 4.80
C GLU A 212 32.57 5.35 6.19
N GLU A 213 33.04 4.22 6.73
CA GLU A 213 33.82 4.20 7.96
C GLU A 213 34.96 5.22 7.80
N PRO A 214 35.07 6.24 8.67
CA PRO A 214 36.15 7.20 8.55
C PRO A 214 37.47 6.45 8.70
N GLU A 215 38.28 6.43 7.64
CA GLU A 215 39.62 5.86 7.63
C GLU A 215 40.36 6.33 8.88
N ALA A 216 40.60 5.40 9.81
CA ALA A 216 41.32 5.69 11.03
C ALA A 216 42.72 6.19 10.68
N GLU A 217 42.95 7.47 10.97
CA GLU A 217 44.22 8.17 10.82
C GLU A 217 45.33 7.37 11.52
N VAL A 218 46.15 6.66 10.73
CA VAL A 218 47.28 5.88 11.24
C VAL A 218 48.33 6.85 11.76
N ALA A 219 48.38 7.01 13.08
CA ALA A 219 49.38 7.85 13.74
C ALA A 219 50.81 7.34 13.42
N PRO A 220 51.76 8.24 13.10
CA PRO A 220 53.14 7.85 12.81
C PRO A 220 53.85 7.37 14.09
N ALA A 221 54.47 6.18 14.01
CA ALA A 221 55.29 5.62 15.08
C ALA A 221 56.52 6.52 15.35
N GLN A 222 56.79 6.78 16.62
CA GLN A 222 58.00 7.45 17.13
C GLN A 222 59.12 6.44 17.41
#